data_AF-A0A929TBA3-F1
#
_entry.id   AF-A0A929TBA3-F1
#
_cell.length_a   1.000
_cell.length_b   1.000
_cell.length_c   1.000
_cell.angle_alpha   90.00
_cell.angle_beta   90.00
_cell.angle_gamma   90.00
#
_symmetry.space_group_name_H-M   'P 1'
#
loop_
_entity.id
_entity.type
_entity.pdbx_description
1 polymer ?
#
loop_
_entity_poly.entity_id
_entity_poly.type
_entity_poly.pdbx_seq_one_letter_code
_entity_poly.pdbx_strand_id
1 'polypeptide(L)'
;PWSALWFLIFTIVLQTCDGYVIKPKLFGNTLGVSSVWILMALIVFGRMFGVLGVLLAIPFAAIMNFLYHDWIARREKEKQNQ
;
A
#
# COMPACT_ATOMS: atom_id res chain seq x y z
N PRO A 1 -27.28 -9.04 21.26
CA PRO A 1 -27.52 -8.12 20.11
C PRO A 1 -27.03 -6.67 20.33
N TRP A 2 -27.00 -6.15 21.56
CA TRP A 2 -26.47 -4.80 21.85
C TRP A 2 -24.95 -4.68 21.68
N SER A 3 -24.20 -5.72 22.08
CA SER A 3 -22.74 -5.77 21.92
C SER A 3 -22.29 -5.79 20.45
N ALA A 4 -23.12 -6.35 19.56
CA ALA A 4 -22.84 -6.38 18.12
C ALA A 4 -22.97 -4.99 17.47
N LEU A 5 -23.94 -4.19 17.94
CA LEU A 5 -24.12 -2.80 17.51
C LEU A 5 -22.91 -1.94 17.90
N TRP A 6 -22.41 -2.10 19.12
CA TRP A 6 -21.20 -1.39 19.58
C TRP A 6 -19.95 -1.80 18.78
N PHE A 7 -19.77 -3.10 18.55
CA PHE A 7 -18.65 -3.62 17.75
C PHE A 7 -18.69 -3.12 16.29
N LEU A 8 -19.89 -3.06 15.70
CA LEU A 8 -20.08 -2.55 14.34
C LEU A 8 -19.72 -1.06 14.25
N ILE A 9 -20.23 -0.23 15.16
CA ILE A 9 -19.94 1.21 15.20
C ILE A 9 -18.44 1.44 15.38
N PHE A 10 -17.81 0.71 16.32
CA PHE A 10 -16.38 0.78 16.55
C PHE A 10 -15.56 0.38 15.30
N THR A 11 -15.96 -0.71 14.63
CA THR A 11 -15.30 -1.18 13.40
C THR A 11 -15.42 -0.17 12.27
N ILE A 12 -16.60 0.45 12.10
CA ILE A 12 -16.80 1.50 11.08
C ILE A 12 -15.91 2.71 11.37
N VAL A 13 -15.84 3.16 12.62
CA VAL A 13 -14.98 4.29 13.01
C VAL A 13 -13.50 3.95 12.75
N LEU A 14 -13.06 2.75 13.14
CA LEU A 14 -11.70 2.28 12.86
C LEU A 14 -11.42 2.23 11.36
N GLN A 15 -12.29 1.61 10.57
CA GLN A 15 -12.15 1.52 9.12
C GLN A 15 -12.13 2.89 8.45
N THR A 16 -12.90 3.85 8.95
CA THR A 16 -12.93 5.23 8.44
C THR A 16 -11.63 5.96 8.76
N CYS A 17 -11.11 5.83 9.99
CA CYS A 17 -9.82 6.40 10.35
C CYS A 17 -8.66 5.80 9.51
N ASP A 18 -8.65 4.47 9.33
CA ASP A 18 -7.66 3.79 8.51
C ASP A 18 -7.77 4.21 7.04
N GLY A 19 -9.01 4.31 6.56
CA GLY A 19 -9.46 4.82 5.25
C GLY A 19 -8.94 6.20 4.88
N TYR A 20 -9.29 7.18 5.71
CA TYR A 20 -9.18 8.61 5.39
C TYR A 20 -7.97 9.30 6.01
N VAL A 21 -7.36 8.74 7.06
CA VAL A 21 -6.24 9.39 7.76
C VAL A 21 -4.95 8.59 7.60
N ILE A 22 -4.98 7.28 7.88
CA ILE A 22 -3.76 6.46 7.87
C ILE A 22 -3.28 6.24 6.44
N LYS A 23 -4.15 5.80 5.53
CA LYS A 23 -3.80 5.62 4.12
C LYS A 23 -3.18 6.87 3.49
N PRO A 24 -3.81 8.06 3.47
CA PRO A 24 -3.19 9.23 2.85
C PRO A 24 -2.04 9.82 3.65
N LYS A 25 -1.75 9.41 4.88
CA LYS A 25 -0.54 9.87 5.61
C LYS A 25 0.63 8.91 5.41
N LEU A 26 0.35 7.62 5.25
CA LEU A 26 1.31 6.58 4.87
C LEU A 26 1.68 6.66 3.38
N PHE A 27 0.70 7.00 2.55
CA PHE A 27 0.82 7.21 1.10
C PHE A 27 0.86 8.72 0.74
N GLY A 28 1.10 9.62 1.70
CA GLY A 28 0.83 11.06 1.56
C GLY A 28 1.61 11.85 0.53
N ASN A 29 2.61 11.24 -0.08
CA ASN A 29 3.22 11.76 -1.29
C ASN A 29 3.36 10.61 -2.27
N THR A 30 2.25 9.89 -2.55
CA THR A 30 2.23 8.59 -3.22
C THR A 30 3.14 8.65 -4.44
N LEU A 31 4.36 8.19 -4.18
CA LEU A 31 5.20 7.40 -5.03
C LEU A 31 4.52 7.27 -6.39
N GLY A 32 4.96 7.98 -7.43
CA GLY A 32 4.30 8.04 -8.76
C GLY A 32 4.08 6.68 -9.46
N VAL A 33 4.28 5.58 -8.75
CA VAL A 33 3.76 4.26 -9.01
C VAL A 33 2.24 4.30 -8.88
N SER A 34 1.61 4.55 -10.03
CA SER A 34 0.16 4.47 -10.23
C SER A 34 -0.43 3.27 -9.46
N SER A 35 -1.53 3.48 -8.72
CA SER A 35 -2.31 2.42 -8.04
C SER A 35 -2.61 1.21 -8.95
N VAL A 36 -2.51 1.40 -10.26
CA VAL A 36 -2.49 0.38 -11.30
C VAL A 36 -1.46 -0.73 -11.04
N TRP A 37 -0.24 -0.44 -10.56
CA TRP A 37 0.78 -1.47 -10.29
C TRP A 37 0.40 -2.38 -9.13
N ILE A 38 -0.22 -1.82 -8.10
CA ILE A 38 -0.74 -2.59 -6.96
C ILE A 38 -1.88 -3.49 -7.43
N LEU A 39 -2.79 -2.96 -8.26
CA LEU A 39 -3.87 -3.74 -8.85
C LEU A 39 -3.35 -4.85 -9.76
N MET A 40 -2.33 -4.57 -10.58
CA MET A 40 -1.68 -5.58 -11.43
C MET A 40 -1.03 -6.68 -10.59
N ALA A 41 -0.30 -6.33 -9.53
CA ALA A 41 0.27 -7.30 -8.60
C ALA A 41 -0.83 -8.15 -7.94
N LEU A 42 -1.92 -7.54 -7.47
CA LEU A 42 -3.08 -8.25 -6.90
C LEU A 42 -3.66 -9.29 -7.86
N ILE A 43 -3.84 -8.92 -9.14
CA ILE A 43 -4.38 -9.84 -10.16
C ILE A 43 -3.39 -10.97 -10.45
N VAL A 44 -2.10 -10.65 -10.63
CA VAL A 44 -1.06 -11.65 -10.94
C VAL A 44 -0.87 -12.61 -9.77
N PHE A 45 -0.57 -12.11 -8.58
CA PHE A 45 -0.33 -12.93 -7.40
C PHE A 45 -1.59 -13.65 -6.94
N GLY A 46 -2.75 -13.00 -7.02
CA GLY A 46 -4.03 -13.63 -6.71
C GLY A 46 -4.37 -14.81 -7.62
N ARG A 47 -4.00 -14.75 -8.91
CA ARG A 47 -4.14 -15.89 -9.82
C ARG A 47 -3.08 -16.97 -9.64
N MET A 48 -1.84 -16.60 -9.28
CA MET A 48 -0.74 -17.56 -9.12
C MET A 48 -0.79 -18.35 -7.80
N PHE A 49 -1.08 -17.68 -6.68
CA PHE A 49 -1.00 -18.25 -5.33
C PHE A 49 -2.34 -18.18 -4.57
N GLY A 50 -3.43 -17.77 -5.23
CA GLY A 50 -4.74 -17.65 -4.61
C GLY A 50 -4.76 -16.60 -3.50
N VAL A 51 -5.40 -16.94 -2.38
CA VAL A 51 -5.53 -16.04 -1.21
C VAL A 51 -4.17 -15.63 -0.64
N LEU A 52 -3.19 -16.54 -0.63
CA LEU A 52 -1.83 -16.22 -0.16
C LEU A 52 -1.17 -15.16 -1.04
N GLY A 53 -1.40 -15.23 -2.36
CA GLY A 53 -0.87 -14.24 -3.28
C GLY A 53 -1.47 -12.84 -3.09
N VAL A 54 -2.77 -12.76 -2.82
CA VAL A 54 -3.44 -11.49 -2.48
C VAL A 54 -2.83 -10.88 -1.20
N LEU A 55 -2.56 -11.72 -0.19
CA LEU A 55 -2.00 -11.29 1.09
C LEU A 55 -0.56 -10.77 0.95
N LEU A 56 0.22 -11.40 0.06
CA LEU A 56 1.61 -11.00 -0.24
C LEU A 56 1.71 -9.84 -1.26
N ALA A 57 0.67 -9.56 -2.04
CA ALA A 57 0.71 -8.53 -3.08
C ALA A 57 1.00 -7.13 -2.52
N ILE A 58 0.43 -6.79 -1.36
CA ILE A 58 0.62 -5.49 -0.70
C ILE A 58 2.07 -5.28 -0.23
N PRO A 59 2.65 -6.16 0.62
CA PRO A 59 4.04 -5.98 1.05
C PRO A 59 5.02 -6.06 -0.12
N PHE A 60 4.76 -6.92 -1.11
CA PHE A 60 5.60 -7.00 -2.29
C PHE A 60 5.60 -5.70 -3.12
N ALA A 61 4.42 -5.13 -3.37
CA ALA A 61 4.30 -3.85 -4.06
C ALA A 61 4.97 -2.71 -3.28
N ALA A 62 4.89 -2.70 -1.96
CA ALA A 62 5.57 -1.72 -1.11
C ALA A 62 7.10 -1.82 -1.21
N ILE A 63 7.66 -3.03 -1.19
CA ILE A 63 9.10 -3.27 -1.33
C ILE A 63 9.59 -2.85 -2.71
N MET A 64 8.87 -3.23 -3.78
CA MET A 64 9.20 -2.84 -5.15
C MET A 64 9.22 -1.32 -5.33
N ASN A 65 8.23 -0.64 -4.73
CA ASN A 65 8.13 0.80 -4.78
C ASN A 65 9.29 1.46 -4.02
N PHE A 66 9.59 0.99 -2.81
CA PHE A 66 10.73 1.46 -2.02
C PHE A 66 12.04 1.31 -2.80
N LEU A 67 12.26 0.15 -3.43
CA LEU A 67 13.46 -0.09 -4.22
C LEU A 67 13.56 0.85 -5.43
N TYR A 68 12.44 1.09 -6.14
CA TYR A 68 12.40 2.01 -7.26
C TYR A 68 12.71 3.45 -6.83
N HIS A 69 12.14 3.91 -5.72
CA HIS A 69 12.41 5.23 -5.16
C HIS A 69 13.86 5.37 -4.68
N ASP A 70 14.37 4.37 -3.97
CA ASP A 70 15.76 4.36 -3.49
C ASP A 70 16.75 4.38 -4.66
N TRP A 71 16.46 3.64 -5.73
CA TRP A 71 17.28 3.62 -6.94
C TRP A 71 17.33 4.98 -7.66
N ILE A 72 16.19 5.67 -7.77
CA ILE A 72 16.11 7.01 -8.36
C ILE A 72 16.82 8.04 -7.48
N ALA A 73 16.58 8.01 -6.17
CA ALA A 73 17.20 8.95 -5.22
C ALA A 73 18.73 8.86 -5.20
N ARG A 74 19.29 7.68 -5.47
CA ARG A 74 20.74 7.48 -5.63
C ARG A 74 21.31 8.21 -6.85
N ARG A 75 20.58 8.22 -7.98
CA ARG A 75 21.02 8.91 -9.21
C ARG A 75 21.01 10.42 -9.11
N GLU A 76 20.13 10.99 -8.29
CA GLU A 76 20.10 12.44 -8.03
C GLU A 76 21.38 12.89 -7.30
N LYS A 77 21.84 12.10 -6.32
CA LYS A 77 23.05 12.39 -5.55
C LYS A 77 24.34 12.29 -6.36
N GLU A 78 24.40 11.40 -7.34
CA GLU A 78 25.56 11.28 -8.24
C GLU A 78 25.71 12.49 -9.16
N LYS A 79 24.60 13.10 -9.60
CA LYS A 79 24.63 14.30 -10.45
C LYS A 79 24.95 15.59 -9.70
N GLN A 80 24.74 15.61 -8.38
CA GLN A 80 25.02 16.79 -7.55
C GLN A 80 26.46 16.85 -7.03
N ASN A 81 27.20 15.74 -7.16
CA ASN A 81 28.59 15.60 -6.71
C ASN A 81 29.60 15.57 -7.89
N GLN A 82 29.12 15.86 -9.11
CA GLN A 82 29.92 16.22 -10.29
C GLN A 82 29.76 17.72 -10.56
#